data_AF-A0AAU4DE06-F1
#
_entry.id   AF-A0AAU4DE06-F1
#
_cell.length_a   1.000
_cell.length_b   1.000
_cell.length_c   1.000
_cell.angle_alpha   90.00
_cell.angle_beta   90.00
_cell.angle_gamma   90.00
#
_symmetry.space_group_name_H-M   'P 1'
#
loop_
_entity.id
_entity.type
_entity.pdbx_description
1 polymer ?
#
loop_
_entity_poly.entity_id
_entity_poly.type
_entity_poly.pdbx_seq_one_letter_code
_entity_poly.pdbx_strand_id
1 'polypeptide(L)'
;MIAGPGFWDLEIARAGWSRVLSPGLADFPEIAGRGTAWGRNCYVRGGERLVIEWSDQVTISAAMLNGRFCPLTADHLSAAIGRDGPGRPR
;
A
#
# COMPACT_ATOMS: atom_id res chain seq x y z
N MET A 1 2.30 -11.54 9.11
CA MET A 1 1.39 -10.65 9.89
C MET A 1 -0.01 -10.90 9.40
N ILE A 2 -0.97 -11.13 10.30
CA ILE A 2 -2.38 -11.40 9.95
C ILE A 2 -3.17 -10.11 10.13
N ALA A 3 -3.63 -9.52 9.05
CA ALA A 3 -4.54 -8.37 8.99
C ALA A 3 -5.46 -8.58 7.79
N GLY A 4 -6.78 -8.57 7.96
CA GLY A 4 -7.70 -8.72 6.82
C GLY A 4 -7.53 -7.62 5.77
N PRO A 5 -8.03 -7.79 4.53
CA PRO A 5 -7.77 -6.88 3.42
C PRO A 5 -8.36 -5.48 3.64
N GLY A 6 -9.35 -5.37 4.53
CA GLY A 6 -9.99 -4.12 4.93
C GLY A 6 -9.46 -3.51 6.23
N PHE A 7 -8.60 -4.20 6.98
CA PHE A 7 -8.05 -3.67 8.24
C PHE A 7 -7.17 -2.44 7.96
N TRP A 8 -6.26 -2.59 7.00
CA TRP A 8 -5.37 -1.50 6.60
C TRP A 8 -6.05 -0.47 5.70
N ASP A 9 -7.10 -0.82 4.96
CA ASP A 9 -7.79 0.12 4.07
C ASP A 9 -8.26 1.38 4.82
N LEU A 10 -8.82 1.21 6.02
CA LEU A 10 -9.31 2.32 6.82
C LEU A 10 -8.17 3.21 7.34
N GLU A 11 -7.08 2.60 7.80
CA GLU A 11 -5.91 3.33 8.31
C GLU A 11 -5.16 4.06 7.19
N ILE A 12 -5.00 3.40 6.04
CA ILE A 12 -4.43 3.96 4.81
C ILE A 12 -5.28 5.13 4.32
N ALA A 13 -6.60 4.97 4.27
CA ALA A 13 -7.52 6.06 3.92
C ALA A 13 -7.44 7.24 4.88
N ARG A 14 -7.35 6.99 6.19
CA ARG A 14 -7.17 8.04 7.22
C ARG A 14 -5.86 8.81 7.05
N ALA A 15 -4.82 8.17 6.53
CA ALA A 15 -3.54 8.82 6.22
C ALA A 15 -3.53 9.57 4.87
N GLY A 16 -4.70 9.72 4.23
CA GLY A 16 -4.89 10.52 3.02
C GLY A 16 -4.69 9.75 1.72
N TRP A 17 -4.55 8.43 1.77
CA TRP A 17 -4.41 7.60 0.59
C TRP A 17 -5.79 7.22 0.02
N SER A 18 -5.91 7.20 -1.30
CA SER A 18 -7.11 6.77 -2.01
C SER A 18 -6.89 5.42 -2.66
N ARG A 19 -7.78 4.46 -2.42
CA ARG A 19 -7.70 3.12 -3.03
C ARG A 19 -8.06 3.20 -4.51
N VAL A 20 -7.23 2.56 -5.35
CA VAL A 20 -7.46 2.41 -6.78
C VAL A 20 -8.11 1.05 -7.03
N LEU A 21 -9.35 1.06 -7.54
CA LEU A 21 -10.14 -0.15 -7.78
C LEU A 21 -9.78 -0.86 -9.09
N SER A 22 -9.18 -0.14 -10.05
CA SER A 22 -8.77 -0.69 -11.34
C SER A 22 -7.36 -0.20 -11.69
N PRO A 23 -6.32 -0.69 -10.98
CA PRO A 23 -4.94 -0.27 -11.22
C PRO A 23 -4.44 -0.81 -12.56
N GLY A 24 -4.04 0.10 -13.46
CA GLY A 24 -3.40 -0.25 -14.73
C GLY A 24 -1.87 -0.32 -14.61
N LEU A 25 -1.22 -1.06 -15.50
CA LEU A 25 0.25 -1.14 -15.57
C LEU A 25 0.92 0.22 -15.86
N ALA A 26 0.22 1.14 -16.53
CA ALA A 26 0.71 2.49 -16.79
C ALA A 26 0.82 3.31 -15.49
N ASP A 27 -0.13 3.11 -14.58
CA ASP A 27 -0.22 3.82 -13.31
C ASP A 27 0.52 3.11 -12.18
N PHE A 28 0.77 1.81 -12.32
CA PHE A 28 1.47 0.98 -11.35
C PHE A 28 2.39 -0.01 -12.08
N PRO A 29 3.53 0.43 -12.64
CA PRO A 29 4.45 -0.49 -13.30
C PRO A 29 4.96 -1.59 -12.36
N GLU A 30 4.99 -1.34 -11.05
CA GLU A 30 5.34 -2.30 -10.01
C GLU A 30 4.42 -3.52 -9.94
N ILE A 31 3.18 -3.47 -10.44
CA ILE A 31 2.30 -4.65 -10.51
C ILE A 31 2.59 -5.55 -11.71
N ALA A 32 3.52 -5.17 -12.60
CA ALA A 32 3.98 -6.00 -13.72
C ALA A 32 4.80 -7.22 -13.26
N GLY A 33 5.25 -7.24 -11.99
CA GLY A 33 5.95 -8.36 -11.38
C GLY A 33 5.10 -9.62 -11.34
N ARG A 34 5.46 -10.62 -12.15
CA ARG A 34 4.88 -11.96 -12.08
C ARG A 34 5.30 -12.64 -10.78
N GLY A 35 4.44 -12.56 -9.77
CA GLY A 35 4.60 -13.24 -8.48
C GLY A 35 3.26 -13.72 -7.93
N THR A 36 3.32 -14.81 -7.15
CA THR A 36 2.25 -15.60 -6.51
C THR A 36 1.46 -14.81 -5.44
N ALA A 37 1.08 -13.58 -5.73
CA ALA A 37 0.16 -12.83 -4.88
C ALA A 37 -1.27 -13.33 -5.13
N TRP A 38 -1.97 -13.68 -4.07
CA TRP A 38 -3.41 -13.95 -4.09
C TRP A 38 -4.20 -12.71 -4.51
N GLY A 39 -3.78 -11.53 -4.06
CA GLY A 39 -4.41 -10.26 -4.36
C GLY A 39 -3.49 -9.07 -4.16
N ARG A 40 -3.91 -7.90 -4.68
CA ARG A 40 -3.18 -6.64 -4.55
C ARG A 40 -4.12 -5.50 -4.22
N ASN A 41 -3.71 -4.64 -3.30
CA ASN A 41 -4.35 -3.35 -3.06
C ASN A 41 -3.42 -2.24 -3.51
N CYS A 42 -3.92 -1.34 -4.35
CA CYS A 42 -3.17 -0.19 -4.84
C CYS A 42 -3.78 1.09 -4.27
N TYR A 43 -2.93 2.01 -3.86
CA TYR A 43 -3.34 3.29 -3.29
C TYR A 43 -2.49 4.42 -3.85
N VAL A 44 -3.07 5.62 -3.91
CA VAL A 44 -2.38 6.85 -4.31
C VAL A 44 -2.56 7.93 -3.26
N ARG A 45 -1.53 8.75 -3.08
CA ARG A 45 -1.59 9.97 -2.27
C ARG A 45 -0.76 11.05 -2.94
N GLY A 46 -1.43 12.02 -3.57
CA GLY A 46 -0.74 13.01 -4.41
C GLY A 46 0.04 12.32 -5.54
N GLY A 47 1.37 12.49 -5.55
CA GLY A 47 2.27 11.83 -6.50
C GLY A 47 2.79 10.46 -6.05
N GLU A 48 2.45 10.02 -4.84
CA GLU A 48 2.94 8.76 -4.27
C GLU A 48 2.01 7.58 -4.56
N ARG A 49 2.59 6.39 -4.65
CA ARG A 49 1.94 5.11 -4.95
C ARG A 49 2.31 4.07 -3.91
N LEU A 50 1.32 3.38 -3.38
CA LEU A 50 1.50 2.28 -2.43
C LEU A 50 0.83 1.04 -3.01
N VAL A 51 1.57 -0.06 -3.07
CA VAL A 51 1.05 -1.38 -3.47
C VAL A 51 1.28 -2.35 -2.31
N ILE A 52 0.22 -3.02 -1.89
CA ILE A 52 0.27 -4.09 -0.91
C ILE A 52 -0.11 -5.38 -1.62
N GLU A 53 0.79 -6.36 -1.61
CA GLU A 53 0.57 -7.70 -2.13
C GLU A 53 0.21 -8.66 -0.99
N TRP A 54 -0.78 -9.50 -1.23
CA TRP A 54 -1.32 -10.44 -0.26
C TRP A 54 -1.03 -11.88 -0.69
N SER A 55 -0.54 -12.73 0.22
CA SER A 55 -0.40 -14.17 -0.05
C SER A 55 -1.71 -14.93 0.15
N ASP A 56 -2.62 -14.39 0.95
CA ASP A 56 -3.95 -14.93 1.23
C ASP A 56 -4.89 -13.78 1.67
N GLN A 57 -6.06 -14.09 2.21
CA GLN A 57 -7.04 -13.07 2.62
C GLN A 57 -6.59 -12.23 3.83
N VAL A 58 -5.52 -12.58 4.53
CA VAL A 58 -5.12 -11.91 5.78
C VAL A 58 -3.61 -11.66 5.87
N THR A 59 -2.79 -12.18 4.97
CA THR A 59 -1.33 -12.11 5.09
C THR A 59 -0.73 -11.22 4.03
N ILE A 60 -0.05 -10.15 4.46
CA ILE A 60 0.75 -9.30 3.57
C ILE A 60 2.04 -10.05 3.22
N SER A 61 2.29 -10.18 1.93
CA SER A 61 3.47 -10.84 1.34
C SER A 61 4.53 -9.85 0.86
N ALA A 62 4.12 -8.65 0.43
CA ALA A 62 5.00 -7.55 0.07
C ALA A 62 4.27 -6.22 0.22
N ALA A 63 5.02 -5.16 0.47
CA ALA A 63 4.54 -3.78 0.37
C ALA A 63 5.57 -2.98 -0.43
N MET A 64 5.11 -2.15 -1.35
CA MET A 64 5.95 -1.33 -2.21
C MET A 64 5.47 0.12 -2.17
N LEU A 65 6.38 1.04 -1.85
CA LEU A 65 6.15 2.48 -1.91
C LEU A 65 6.93 3.05 -3.09
N ASN A 66 6.23 3.65 -4.05
CA ASN A 66 6.81 4.21 -5.29
C ASN A 66 7.73 3.19 -6.01
N GLY A 67 7.29 1.93 -6.07
CA GLY A 67 8.05 0.82 -6.67
C GLY A 67 9.22 0.27 -5.85
N ARG A 68 9.44 0.72 -4.61
CA ARG A 68 10.48 0.20 -3.71
C ARG A 68 9.88 -0.66 -2.61
N PHE A 69 10.43 -1.86 -2.38
CA PHE A 69 10.00 -2.73 -1.30
C PHE A 69 10.20 -2.08 0.08
N CYS A 70 9.13 -2.11 0.87
CA CYS A 70 9.12 -1.72 2.27
C CYS A 70 9.30 -2.96 3.16
N PRO A 71 10.04 -2.86 4.27
CA PRO A 71 10.03 -3.91 5.28
C PRO A 71 8.62 -4.17 5.81
N LEU A 72 8.25 -5.45 5.95
CA LEU A 72 6.89 -5.88 6.34
C LEU A 72 6.60 -5.80 7.86
N THR A 73 7.32 -4.98 8.61
CA THR A 73 6.98 -4.77 10.02
C THR A 73 5.88 -3.72 10.13
N ALA A 74 5.04 -3.83 11.16
CA ALA A 74 3.87 -2.95 11.32
C ALA A 74 4.32 -1.49 11.42
N ASP A 75 5.43 -1.23 12.12
CA ASP A 75 6.01 0.10 12.29
C ASP A 75 6.49 0.70 10.96
N HIS A 76 7.10 -0.10 10.08
CA HIS A 76 7.58 0.38 8.77
C HIS A 76 6.42 0.65 7.81
N LEU A 77 5.39 -0.20 7.82
CA LEU A 77 4.18 0.02 7.02
C LEU A 77 3.43 1.26 7.52
N SER A 78 3.24 1.38 8.83
CA SER A 78 2.62 2.54 9.46
C SER A 78 3.39 3.82 9.19
N ALA A 79 4.74 3.79 9.25
CA ALA A 79 5.57 4.94 8.89
C ALA A 79 5.48 5.29 7.40
N ALA A 80 5.42 4.30 6.50
CA ALA A 80 5.25 4.53 5.07
C ALA A 80 3.89 5.13 4.72
N ILE A 81 2.84 4.69 5.43
CA ILE A 81 1.48 5.22 5.30
C ILE A 81 1.38 6.62 5.91
N GLY A 82 1.96 6.82 7.10
CA GLY A 82 1.79 8.00 7.95
C GLY A 82 2.72 9.18 7.66
N ARG A 83 3.70 9.05 6.74
CA ARG A 83 4.55 10.18 6.34
C ARG A 83 3.74 11.22 5.54
N ASP A 84 3.09 12.12 6.26
CA ASP A 84 2.42 13.36 5.86
C ASP A 84 1.03 13.30 5.19
N GLY A 85 0.04 13.76 5.95
CA GLY A 85 -1.20 14.40 5.48
C GLY A 85 -1.89 15.18 6.61
N PRO A 86 -2.56 16.31 6.31
CA PRO A 86 -1.99 17.66 6.28
C PRO A 86 -1.68 18.22 7.69
N GLY A 87 -0.40 18.25 8.06
CA GLY A 87 0.08 18.91 9.28
C GLY A 87 1.30 19.75 8.96
N ARG A 88 1.09 20.95 8.44
CA ARG A 88 2.13 21.96 8.21
C ARG A 88 2.30 22.76 9.50
N PRO A 89 3.44 22.71 10.23
CA PRO A 89 3.87 23.86 11.01
C PRO A 89 4.83 24.69 10.16
N ARG A 90 4.56 26.00 10.09
CA ARG A 90 5.53 27.01 9.66
C ARG A 90 6.64 27.14 10.69
#